data_AF-A0A0L0NLZ7-F1
#
_entry.id   AF-A0A0L0NLZ7-F1
#
_cell.length_a   1.000
_cell.length_b   1.000
_cell.length_c   1.000
_cell.angle_alpha   90.00
_cell.angle_beta   90.00
_cell.angle_gamma   90.00
#
_symmetry.space_group_name_H-M   'P 1'
#
loop_
_entity.id
_entity.type
_entity.pdbx_description
1 polymer ?
#
loop_
_entity_poly.entity_id
_entity_poly.type
_entity_poly.pdbx_seq_one_letter_code
_entity_poly.pdbx_strand_id
1 'polypeptide(L)'
;MSNLFSGINARFRGGSNKPPSQPKSPSPSTTGQPRAASLDNLSQASQSSTNLAPKVPPLPNSPSLAKTIGMDESSGVMSSGDDIISSYHLPRPLPLWVNGQYAKHIVRGNFMTLSARPKTVEPGEWIAHQIVEHYRNLWNFVRVVHEKEDDGSTLCNSTSCPRMSAGANHSFTWLNNRREPVELPAFEYMTLMQRWISGKIDDTNIFPTDASGVSYAHNPATTTTPPSQLSNPGDPEWIGKRSGFPEKFVEVCQMIFRQMFRVYAHLYWAHFTEPFYHLNLEKQLNSCFSHFILTATALDMLKPQELEPMQPLLDIWAANGTFPPESKAYEYANLRAGERLLELAGVELETR
;
A
#
# COMPACT_ATOMS: atom_id res chain seq x y z
N MET A 1 -2.74 8.62 49.26
CA MET A 1 -4.21 8.85 49.38
C MET A 1 -4.47 10.35 49.13
N SER A 2 -5.73 10.78 49.24
CA SER A 2 -6.20 12.19 49.33
C SER A 2 -5.87 13.13 48.16
N ASN A 3 -6.83 13.18 47.23
CA ASN A 3 -7.44 14.37 46.59
C ASN A 3 -6.86 15.76 46.87
N LEU A 4 -6.85 16.61 45.85
CA LEU A 4 -7.21 18.03 45.96
C LEU A 4 -7.94 18.51 44.70
N PHE A 5 -9.25 18.78 44.82
CA PHE A 5 -10.09 19.33 43.75
C PHE A 5 -10.63 20.70 44.18
N SER A 6 -10.24 21.77 43.49
CA SER A 6 -10.89 23.09 43.41
C SER A 6 -10.12 23.93 42.39
N GLY A 7 -10.70 24.75 41.51
CA GLY A 7 -12.13 25.02 41.27
C GLY A 7 -12.45 26.51 41.35
N ILE A 8 -12.66 27.16 40.20
CA ILE A 8 -13.26 28.50 40.05
C ILE A 8 -13.91 28.58 38.67
N ASN A 9 -15.11 29.17 38.57
CA ASN A 9 -15.93 29.18 37.36
C ASN A 9 -17.01 30.28 37.42
N ALA A 10 -16.91 31.37 36.64
CA ALA A 10 -18.00 32.35 36.39
C ALA A 10 -17.60 33.48 35.40
N ARG A 11 -18.51 34.28 34.79
CA ARG A 11 -19.80 33.99 34.11
C ARG A 11 -20.33 35.23 33.33
N PHE A 12 -20.63 35.09 32.03
CA PHE A 12 -21.60 35.80 31.16
C PHE A 12 -22.01 37.29 31.37
N ARG A 13 -21.97 38.07 30.26
CA ARG A 13 -23.05 38.94 29.68
C ARG A 13 -22.56 39.59 28.36
N GLY A 14 -23.35 39.88 27.32
CA GLY A 14 -24.73 39.44 26.99
C GLY A 14 -25.48 40.34 25.98
N GLY A 15 -25.67 39.87 24.72
CA GLY A 15 -26.62 40.42 23.71
C GLY A 15 -26.19 41.70 22.94
N SER A 16 -26.86 42.14 21.84
CA SER A 16 -27.78 41.48 20.89
C SER A 16 -28.30 42.47 19.81
N ASN A 17 -28.41 42.09 18.51
CA ASN A 17 -29.54 42.39 17.59
C ASN A 17 -29.29 41.97 16.12
N LYS A 18 -30.37 41.96 15.29
CA LYS A 18 -30.46 41.43 13.90
C LYS A 18 -31.67 42.07 13.16
N PRO A 19 -32.12 41.56 11.99
CA PRO A 19 -32.02 42.06 10.59
C PRO A 19 -33.20 43.04 10.22
N PRO A 20 -33.80 43.17 8.99
CA PRO A 20 -33.51 42.64 7.63
C PRO A 20 -33.69 43.61 6.42
N SER A 21 -33.34 43.16 5.19
CA SER A 21 -34.23 43.09 3.99
C SER A 21 -33.48 42.99 2.63
N GLN A 22 -34.21 42.49 1.61
CA GLN A 22 -33.97 42.58 0.14
C GLN A 22 -35.17 43.36 -0.49
N PRO A 23 -35.36 43.59 -1.83
CA PRO A 23 -34.60 43.16 -3.03
C PRO A 23 -34.42 44.23 -4.16
N LYS A 24 -33.99 43.78 -5.35
CA LYS A 24 -34.16 44.32 -6.74
C LYS A 24 -32.97 45.04 -7.41
N SER A 25 -32.86 44.80 -8.72
CA SER A 25 -31.98 45.41 -9.74
C SER A 25 -32.56 46.75 -10.26
N PRO A 26 -31.79 47.58 -11.01
CA PRO A 26 -31.64 47.38 -12.46
C PRO A 26 -30.28 47.83 -13.09
N SER A 27 -30.12 47.53 -14.39
CA SER A 27 -29.10 48.09 -15.33
C SER A 27 -29.64 49.37 -16.03
N PRO A 28 -28.95 50.09 -16.96
CA PRO A 28 -27.61 49.91 -17.58
C PRO A 28 -26.74 51.21 -17.43
N SER A 29 -25.89 51.76 -18.32
CA SER A 29 -25.42 51.52 -19.72
C SER A 29 -24.18 52.38 -20.05
N THR A 30 -23.35 51.97 -21.04
CA THR A 30 -22.34 52.76 -21.82
C THR A 30 -21.16 53.40 -21.04
N THR A 31 -19.92 53.53 -21.56
CA THR A 31 -19.25 53.34 -22.88
C THR A 31 -18.01 52.41 -22.73
N GLY A 32 -17.16 52.06 -23.72
CA GLY A 32 -17.10 52.30 -25.17
C GLY A 32 -15.92 51.51 -25.82
N GLN A 33 -16.12 50.99 -27.03
CA GLN A 33 -15.21 50.16 -27.88
C GLN A 33 -14.03 50.95 -28.53
N PRO A 34 -13.08 50.38 -29.33
CA PRO A 34 -13.05 49.11 -30.12
C PRO A 34 -11.70 48.33 -30.07
N ARG A 35 -11.33 47.27 -30.86
CA ARG A 35 -11.79 46.51 -32.07
C ARG A 35 -11.62 44.98 -31.79
N ALA A 36 -12.51 44.04 -32.17
CA ALA A 36 -12.76 43.42 -33.49
C ALA A 36 -11.52 42.75 -34.15
N ALA A 37 -11.55 41.53 -34.73
CA ALA A 37 -12.51 40.40 -34.78
C ALA A 37 -11.74 39.12 -35.17
N SER A 38 -12.14 37.87 -34.85
CA SER A 38 -13.09 37.02 -35.60
C SER A 38 -13.40 35.70 -34.81
N LEU A 39 -14.60 35.10 -34.92
CA LEU A 39 -14.91 33.79 -35.58
C LEU A 39 -13.98 32.60 -35.20
N ASP A 40 -14.48 31.39 -34.88
CA ASP A 40 -15.79 30.82 -35.23
C ASP A 40 -16.41 29.86 -34.19
N ASN A 41 -17.61 29.38 -34.50
CA ASN A 41 -18.54 28.62 -33.65
C ASN A 41 -18.22 27.11 -33.56
N LEU A 42 -18.48 26.45 -32.42
CA LEU A 42 -19.05 25.09 -32.38
C LEU A 42 -19.49 24.66 -30.96
N SER A 43 -20.65 24.02 -30.88
CA SER A 43 -21.30 23.56 -29.65
C SER A 43 -20.72 22.24 -29.11
N GLN A 44 -20.50 22.13 -27.79
CA GLN A 44 -20.35 20.85 -27.11
C GLN A 44 -21.65 20.45 -26.40
N ALA A 45 -22.16 19.27 -26.73
CA ALA A 45 -23.32 18.67 -26.10
C ALA A 45 -22.93 17.91 -24.83
N SER A 46 -23.84 17.84 -23.86
CA SER A 46 -23.69 16.99 -22.68
C SER A 46 -23.81 15.52 -23.06
N GLN A 47 -22.74 14.73 -22.84
CA GLN A 47 -22.81 13.26 -22.89
C GLN A 47 -22.13 12.63 -21.68
N SER A 48 -22.87 11.77 -20.99
CA SER A 48 -22.42 10.96 -19.86
C SER A 48 -21.65 9.74 -20.33
N SER A 49 -20.36 9.64 -19.99
CA SER A 49 -19.50 8.51 -20.38
C SER A 49 -19.73 7.28 -19.49
N THR A 50 -20.26 6.19 -20.07
CA THR A 50 -20.39 4.90 -19.38
C THR A 50 -19.07 4.12 -19.36
N ASN A 51 -18.51 3.90 -18.17
CA ASN A 51 -17.21 3.24 -17.99
C ASN A 51 -17.30 1.71 -18.16
N LEU A 52 -17.25 1.22 -19.39
CA LEU A 52 -17.06 -0.20 -19.70
C LEU A 52 -15.57 -0.53 -19.91
N ALA A 53 -15.04 -1.45 -19.09
CA ALA A 53 -13.64 -1.86 -19.12
C ALA A 53 -13.42 -3.09 -20.03
N PRO A 54 -12.54 -3.02 -21.06
CA PRO A 54 -12.17 -4.18 -21.87
C PRO A 54 -11.25 -5.15 -21.11
N LYS A 55 -11.42 -6.46 -21.33
CA LYS A 55 -10.47 -7.50 -20.90
C LYS A 55 -9.11 -7.31 -21.58
N VAL A 56 -8.03 -7.55 -20.83
CA VAL A 56 -6.67 -7.73 -21.35
C VAL A 56 -6.30 -9.21 -21.17
N PRO A 57 -5.65 -9.89 -22.13
CA PRO A 57 -5.11 -11.22 -21.92
C PRO A 57 -4.05 -11.22 -20.81
N PRO A 58 -3.95 -12.27 -19.98
CA PRO A 58 -2.85 -12.37 -19.04
C PRO A 58 -1.52 -12.48 -19.81
N LEU A 59 -0.49 -11.78 -19.32
CA LEU A 59 0.90 -12.11 -19.65
C LEU A 59 1.16 -13.58 -19.23
N PRO A 60 2.06 -14.31 -19.91
CA PRO A 60 2.39 -15.67 -19.52
C PRO A 60 2.89 -15.69 -18.07
N ASN A 61 2.22 -16.46 -17.21
CA ASN A 61 2.61 -16.61 -15.81
C ASN A 61 3.90 -17.44 -15.75
N SER A 62 5.05 -16.78 -15.71
CA SER A 62 6.27 -17.39 -15.17
C SER A 62 5.96 -17.91 -13.75
N PRO A 63 6.35 -19.14 -13.39
CA PRO A 63 6.26 -19.59 -12.01
C PRO A 63 7.09 -18.66 -11.10
N SER A 64 6.63 -18.44 -9.86
CA SER A 64 7.46 -17.77 -8.85
C SER A 64 8.72 -18.61 -8.64
N LEU A 65 9.89 -17.96 -8.54
CA LEU A 65 11.19 -18.63 -8.43
C LEU A 65 11.23 -19.64 -7.28
N ALA A 66 10.66 -19.29 -6.11
CA ALA A 66 10.50 -20.18 -4.97
C ALA A 66 9.69 -21.45 -5.31
N LYS A 67 8.66 -21.33 -6.16
CA LYS A 67 7.84 -22.46 -6.62
C LYS A 67 8.54 -23.32 -7.67
N THR A 68 9.42 -22.74 -8.49
CA THR A 68 10.29 -23.49 -9.41
C THR A 68 11.31 -24.32 -8.63
N ILE A 69 11.96 -23.74 -7.62
CA ILE A 69 12.91 -24.44 -6.74
C ILE A 69 12.19 -25.57 -5.97
N GLY A 70 10.97 -25.33 -5.49
CA GLY A 70 10.13 -26.36 -4.86
C GLY A 70 9.71 -27.52 -5.77
N MET A 71 9.89 -27.42 -7.10
CA MET A 71 9.74 -28.58 -8.00
C MET A 71 11.02 -29.41 -8.09
N ASP A 72 12.20 -28.80 -7.94
CA ASP A 72 13.48 -29.51 -7.98
C ASP A 72 13.73 -30.33 -6.70
N GLU A 73 13.06 -30.00 -5.59
CA GLU A 73 13.05 -30.85 -4.40
C GLU A 73 12.43 -32.24 -4.66
N SER A 74 11.64 -32.40 -5.74
CA SER A 74 11.17 -33.71 -6.24
C SER A 74 12.17 -34.45 -7.16
N SER A 75 13.24 -33.79 -7.62
CA SER A 75 14.32 -34.41 -8.42
C SER A 75 15.40 -35.05 -7.54
N GLY A 76 15.39 -34.77 -6.23
CA GLY A 76 16.34 -35.29 -5.24
C GLY A 76 17.61 -34.45 -5.09
N VAL A 77 17.77 -33.36 -5.84
CA VAL A 77 18.90 -32.42 -5.69
C VAL A 77 18.48 -31.26 -4.80
N MET A 78 18.83 -31.34 -3.51
CA MET A 78 18.62 -30.23 -2.58
C MET A 78 19.59 -29.08 -2.90
N SER A 79 19.10 -28.06 -3.62
CA SER A 79 19.83 -26.82 -3.89
C SER A 79 20.29 -26.17 -2.58
N SER A 80 21.56 -25.72 -2.52
CA SER A 80 22.13 -25.15 -1.30
C SER A 80 21.70 -23.70 -1.08
N GLY A 81 21.85 -23.20 0.15
CA GLY A 81 21.55 -21.80 0.46
C GLY A 81 22.34 -20.83 -0.43
N ASP A 82 23.60 -21.13 -0.75
CA ASP A 82 24.44 -20.29 -1.61
C ASP A 82 24.01 -20.32 -3.09
N ASP A 83 23.50 -21.45 -3.60
CA ASP A 83 22.92 -21.54 -4.94
C ASP A 83 21.65 -20.68 -5.04
N ILE A 84 20.77 -20.80 -4.03
CA ILE A 84 19.51 -20.07 -3.96
C ILE A 84 19.77 -18.56 -3.84
N ILE A 85 20.68 -18.12 -2.97
CA ILE A 85 21.08 -16.71 -2.85
C ILE A 85 21.69 -16.19 -4.16
N SER A 86 22.44 -17.03 -4.89
CA SER A 86 22.98 -16.67 -6.20
C SER A 86 21.89 -16.45 -7.24
N SER A 87 20.77 -17.19 -7.16
CA SER A 87 19.60 -17.00 -8.04
C SER A 87 18.88 -15.65 -7.85
N TYR A 88 19.07 -14.98 -6.71
CA TYR A 88 18.53 -13.63 -6.45
C TYR A 88 19.36 -12.49 -7.09
N HIS A 89 20.47 -12.81 -7.78
CA HIS A 89 21.28 -11.85 -8.55
C HIS A 89 21.72 -10.60 -7.75
N LEU A 90 21.94 -10.76 -6.44
CA LEU A 90 22.29 -9.65 -5.55
C LEU A 90 23.67 -9.06 -5.89
N PRO A 91 23.85 -7.73 -5.75
CA PRO A 91 25.15 -7.10 -5.94
C PRO A 91 26.15 -7.57 -4.87
N ARG A 92 27.44 -7.43 -5.18
CA ARG A 92 28.55 -7.70 -4.24
C ARG A 92 29.39 -6.43 -4.09
N PRO A 93 29.60 -5.88 -2.87
CA PRO A 93 29.10 -6.36 -1.57
C PRO A 93 27.56 -6.36 -1.49
N LEU A 94 27.01 -7.24 -0.63
CA LEU A 94 25.58 -7.37 -0.43
C LEU A 94 24.96 -6.07 0.11
N PRO A 95 23.71 -5.73 -0.27
CA PRO A 95 23.02 -4.56 0.28
C PRO A 95 22.87 -4.64 1.82
N LEU A 96 22.93 -3.49 2.50
CA LEU A 96 22.92 -3.45 3.97
C LEU A 96 21.65 -4.08 4.58
N TRP A 97 20.50 -3.98 3.90
CA TRP A 97 19.24 -4.60 4.33
C TRP A 97 19.19 -6.13 4.18
N VAL A 98 20.10 -6.73 3.40
CA VAL A 98 20.26 -8.19 3.30
C VAL A 98 21.08 -8.75 4.46
N ASN A 99 21.79 -7.89 5.22
CA ASN A 99 22.52 -8.33 6.41
C ASN A 99 21.56 -8.38 7.62
N GLY A 100 21.36 -9.59 8.16
CA GLY A 100 20.46 -9.87 9.28
C GLY A 100 20.73 -9.08 10.57
N GLN A 101 21.91 -8.48 10.74
CA GLN A 101 22.18 -7.56 11.86
C GLN A 101 21.35 -6.28 11.80
N TYR A 102 20.92 -5.85 10.60
CA TYR A 102 20.15 -4.62 10.35
C TYR A 102 18.68 -4.89 10.01
N ALA A 103 18.30 -6.13 9.69
CA ALA A 103 16.93 -6.57 9.42
C ALA A 103 16.03 -6.67 10.70
N LYS A 104 16.31 -5.89 11.74
CA LYS A 104 15.69 -5.94 13.07
C LYS A 104 14.49 -5.01 13.21
N HIS A 105 13.58 -5.32 14.14
CA HIS A 105 12.31 -4.62 14.35
C HIS A 105 12.33 -3.73 15.61
N ILE A 106 11.40 -2.77 15.71
CA ILE A 106 11.24 -1.94 16.94
C ILE A 106 10.59 -2.71 18.09
N VAL A 107 9.86 -3.79 17.79
CA VAL A 107 9.21 -4.68 18.76
C VAL A 107 9.51 -6.14 18.41
N ARG A 108 9.71 -6.99 19.43
CA ARG A 108 9.65 -8.44 19.31
C ARG A 108 8.19 -8.87 19.58
N GLY A 109 7.54 -9.57 18.64
CA GLY A 109 6.16 -10.04 18.83
C GLY A 109 5.49 -10.54 17.55
N ASN A 110 4.36 -11.25 17.68
CA ASN A 110 3.62 -11.80 16.54
C ASN A 110 2.76 -10.71 15.87
N PHE A 111 3.30 -10.12 14.80
CA PHE A 111 2.63 -9.08 13.99
C PHE A 111 1.33 -9.54 13.30
N MET A 112 1.08 -10.85 13.12
CA MET A 112 -0.20 -11.35 12.55
C MET A 112 -1.41 -10.92 13.38
N THR A 113 -1.22 -10.66 14.67
CA THR A 113 -2.29 -10.16 15.56
C THR A 113 -2.82 -8.77 15.16
N LEU A 114 -2.03 -7.97 14.44
CA LEU A 114 -2.41 -6.66 13.91
C LEU A 114 -3.12 -6.79 12.55
N SER A 115 -2.76 -7.80 11.75
CA SER A 115 -3.36 -8.12 10.45
C SER A 115 -4.66 -8.92 10.55
N ALA A 116 -4.93 -9.57 11.69
CA ALA A 116 -6.08 -10.44 11.92
C ALA A 116 -7.41 -9.66 12.00
N ARG A 117 -8.31 -9.88 11.04
CA ARG A 117 -9.65 -9.28 11.02
C ARG A 117 -10.45 -9.60 12.30
N PRO A 118 -10.94 -8.60 13.05
CA PRO A 118 -11.84 -8.83 14.17
C PRO A 118 -13.11 -9.56 13.73
N LYS A 119 -13.56 -10.57 14.49
CA LYS A 119 -14.65 -11.49 14.07
C LYS A 119 -15.97 -10.79 13.72
N THR A 120 -16.21 -9.58 14.25
CA THR A 120 -17.40 -8.75 14.03
C THR A 120 -17.27 -7.76 12.85
N VAL A 121 -16.06 -7.42 12.42
CA VAL A 121 -15.82 -6.42 11.36
C VAL A 121 -15.98 -7.06 9.98
N GLU A 122 -16.72 -6.42 9.08
CA GLU A 122 -16.98 -6.93 7.73
C GLU A 122 -15.67 -7.01 6.89
N PRO A 123 -15.48 -8.04 6.04
CA PRO A 123 -14.22 -8.21 5.29
C PRO A 123 -13.78 -7.04 4.40
N GLY A 124 -14.69 -6.34 3.73
CA GLY A 124 -14.41 -5.16 2.93
C GLY A 124 -13.99 -3.96 3.78
N GLU A 125 -14.70 -3.70 4.89
CA GLU A 125 -14.32 -2.68 5.89
C GLU A 125 -12.89 -2.89 6.41
N TRP A 126 -12.52 -4.13 6.70
CA TRP A 126 -11.17 -4.46 7.17
C TRP A 126 -10.10 -4.20 6.11
N ILE A 127 -10.36 -4.57 4.86
CA ILE A 127 -9.45 -4.28 3.74
C ILE A 127 -9.33 -2.76 3.52
N ALA A 128 -10.44 -2.03 3.58
CA ALA A 128 -10.47 -0.58 3.44
C ALA A 128 -9.61 0.11 4.52
N HIS A 129 -9.80 -0.25 5.79
CA HIS A 129 -9.01 0.24 6.91
C HIS A 129 -7.51 -0.06 6.73
N GLN A 130 -7.16 -1.30 6.41
CA GLN A 130 -5.76 -1.70 6.22
C GLN A 130 -5.09 -0.96 5.05
N ILE A 131 -5.81 -0.64 3.96
CA ILE A 131 -5.27 0.19 2.87
C ILE A 131 -4.89 1.59 3.37
N VAL A 132 -5.81 2.25 4.08
CA VAL A 132 -5.57 3.61 4.59
C VAL A 132 -4.39 3.63 5.55
N GLU A 133 -4.29 2.65 6.45
CA GLU A 133 -3.19 2.55 7.41
C GLU A 133 -1.84 2.23 6.76
N HIS A 134 -1.76 1.25 5.84
CA HIS A 134 -0.51 0.91 5.17
C HIS A 134 -0.02 2.01 4.24
N TYR A 135 -0.94 2.71 3.55
CA TYR A 135 -0.63 3.90 2.77
C TYR A 135 -0.10 5.04 3.65
N ARG A 136 -0.77 5.34 4.77
CA ARG A 136 -0.37 6.36 5.75
C ARG A 136 1.03 6.07 6.32
N ASN A 137 1.32 4.82 6.65
CA ASN A 137 2.62 4.39 7.16
C ASN A 137 3.72 4.51 6.09
N LEU A 138 3.49 4.00 4.87
CA LEU A 138 4.44 4.10 3.75
C LEU A 138 4.76 5.56 3.41
N TRP A 139 3.73 6.42 3.32
CA TRP A 139 3.91 7.82 2.92
C TRP A 139 4.80 8.60 3.89
N ASN A 140 4.83 8.25 5.18
CA ASN A 140 5.76 8.86 6.13
C ASN A 140 7.24 8.59 5.79
N PHE A 141 7.58 7.40 5.27
CA PHE A 141 8.94 7.12 4.80
C PHE A 141 9.25 7.80 3.47
N VAL A 142 8.29 7.82 2.53
CA VAL A 142 8.45 8.54 1.24
C VAL A 142 8.72 10.03 1.48
N ARG A 143 8.05 10.64 2.47
CA ARG A 143 8.30 12.02 2.85
C ARG A 143 9.74 12.30 3.29
N VAL A 144 10.47 11.34 3.87
CA VAL A 144 11.89 11.52 4.22
C VAL A 144 12.75 11.66 2.97
N VAL A 145 12.55 10.80 1.96
CA VAL A 145 13.32 10.86 0.70
C VAL A 145 12.83 11.92 -0.29
N HIS A 146 11.66 12.52 -0.04
CA HIS A 146 11.09 13.66 -0.75
C HIS A 146 11.34 15.01 -0.04
N GLU A 147 11.92 15.01 1.15
CA GLU A 147 12.27 16.25 1.87
C GLU A 147 13.37 17.00 1.13
N LYS A 148 13.39 18.33 1.29
CA LYS A 148 14.33 19.19 0.57
C LYS A 148 15.56 19.54 1.36
N GLU A 149 16.72 19.36 0.73
CA GLU A 149 18.01 19.87 1.19
C GLU A 149 18.13 21.38 0.99
N ASP A 150 19.14 22.02 1.59
CA ASP A 150 19.38 23.47 1.50
C ASP A 150 19.58 23.99 0.05
N ASP A 151 20.00 23.13 -0.88
CA ASP A 151 20.12 23.47 -2.31
C ASP A 151 18.79 23.37 -3.09
N GLY A 152 17.71 22.93 -2.43
CA GLY A 152 16.38 22.76 -2.98
C GLY A 152 16.14 21.45 -3.73
N SER A 153 17.15 20.58 -3.81
CA SER A 153 17.05 19.20 -4.31
C SER A 153 16.42 18.25 -3.27
N THR A 154 16.20 16.99 -3.65
CA THR A 154 15.61 15.94 -2.81
C THR A 154 16.47 14.69 -2.88
N LEU A 155 16.57 13.92 -1.78
CA LEU A 155 17.41 12.71 -1.72
C LEU A 155 17.09 11.70 -2.84
N CYS A 156 15.79 11.42 -3.04
CA CYS A 156 15.30 10.77 -4.25
C CYS A 156 15.01 11.85 -5.31
N ASN A 157 15.74 11.84 -6.42
CA ASN A 157 15.56 12.77 -7.54
C ASN A 157 15.89 12.10 -8.89
N SER A 158 15.68 12.78 -10.01
CA SER A 158 15.89 12.20 -11.35
C SER A 158 17.35 11.92 -11.71
N THR A 159 18.32 12.40 -10.94
CA THR A 159 19.75 12.10 -11.09
C THR A 159 20.18 10.92 -10.21
N SER A 160 19.71 10.85 -8.96
CA SER A 160 20.00 9.72 -8.05
C SER A 160 19.17 8.47 -8.38
N CYS A 161 17.93 8.65 -8.83
CA CYS A 161 16.98 7.59 -9.14
C CYS A 161 16.23 7.89 -10.47
N PRO A 162 16.92 7.83 -11.62
CA PRO A 162 16.35 8.13 -12.95
C PRO A 162 15.24 7.17 -13.40
N ARG A 163 15.06 6.05 -12.69
CA ARG A 163 14.03 5.04 -12.90
C ARG A 163 13.52 4.50 -11.57
N MET A 164 12.25 4.15 -11.51
CA MET A 164 11.64 3.44 -10.39
C MET A 164 12.05 1.96 -10.42
N SER A 165 13.02 1.54 -9.61
CA SER A 165 13.54 0.18 -9.63
C SER A 165 13.90 -0.41 -8.26
N ALA A 166 13.84 -1.74 -8.18
CA ALA A 166 14.33 -2.57 -7.07
C ALA A 166 15.61 -3.30 -7.53
N GLY A 167 16.75 -2.64 -7.32
CA GLY A 167 18.04 -3.08 -7.85
C GLY A 167 18.15 -2.90 -9.37
N ALA A 168 19.12 -3.59 -9.99
CA ALA A 168 19.36 -3.48 -11.43
C ALA A 168 18.25 -4.15 -12.26
N ASN A 169 17.85 -5.37 -11.86
CA ASN A 169 17.06 -6.27 -12.70
C ASN A 169 15.56 -5.94 -12.72
N HIS A 170 15.02 -5.32 -11.66
CA HIS A 170 13.58 -5.06 -11.53
C HIS A 170 13.24 -3.59 -11.73
N SER A 171 12.60 -3.29 -12.87
CA SER A 171 11.99 -1.98 -13.13
C SER A 171 10.49 -2.00 -12.86
N PHE A 172 9.95 -0.87 -12.39
CA PHE A 172 8.53 -0.66 -12.18
C PHE A 172 8.03 0.44 -13.11
N THR A 173 7.51 0.06 -14.26
CA THR A 173 6.85 1.00 -15.18
C THR A 173 5.50 1.48 -14.62
N TRP A 174 5.13 2.70 -15.01
CA TRP A 174 3.80 3.28 -14.80
C TRP A 174 2.96 3.15 -16.08
N LEU A 175 1.64 3.08 -15.98
CA LEU A 175 0.76 3.07 -17.16
C LEU A 175 0.25 4.49 -17.45
N ASN A 176 0.55 5.02 -18.64
CA ASN A 176 0.10 6.34 -19.06
C ASN A 176 -1.38 6.35 -19.48
N ASN A 177 -1.92 7.51 -19.86
CA ASN A 177 -3.32 7.66 -20.27
C ASN A 177 -3.72 6.81 -21.51
N ARG A 178 -2.74 6.39 -22.34
CA ARG A 178 -2.94 5.48 -23.48
C ARG A 178 -2.78 3.99 -23.09
N ARG A 179 -2.56 3.70 -21.81
CA ARG A 179 -2.26 2.38 -21.21
C ARG A 179 -0.92 1.79 -21.66
N GLU A 180 0.00 2.63 -22.12
CA GLU A 180 1.37 2.22 -22.46
C GLU A 180 2.24 2.23 -21.20
N PRO A 181 3.13 1.24 -21.01
CA PRO A 181 4.11 1.27 -19.93
C PRO A 181 5.19 2.33 -20.21
N VAL A 182 5.46 3.19 -19.24
CA VAL A 182 6.53 4.20 -19.27
C VAL A 182 7.46 4.01 -18.07
N GLU A 183 8.77 4.13 -18.32
CA GLU A 183 9.77 4.32 -17.26
C GLU A 183 9.64 5.76 -16.74
N LEU A 184 9.72 5.95 -15.42
CA LEU A 184 9.69 7.26 -14.77
C LEU A 184 10.76 7.33 -13.66
N PRO A 185 11.33 8.51 -13.38
CA PRO A 185 12.12 8.76 -12.18
C PRO A 185 11.37 8.34 -10.91
N ALA A 186 12.06 7.78 -9.92
CA ALA A 186 11.39 7.21 -8.75
C ALA A 186 10.59 8.24 -7.94
N PHE A 187 11.11 9.47 -7.81
CA PHE A 187 10.40 10.61 -7.20
C PHE A 187 9.08 10.93 -7.90
N GLU A 188 9.06 10.93 -9.24
CA GLU A 188 7.84 11.15 -10.03
C GLU A 188 6.88 9.97 -9.87
N TYR A 189 7.39 8.74 -9.92
CA TYR A 189 6.59 7.53 -9.70
C TYR A 189 5.91 7.53 -8.32
N MET A 190 6.65 7.86 -7.25
CA MET A 190 6.12 7.97 -5.89
C MET A 190 5.08 9.10 -5.77
N THR A 191 5.26 10.20 -6.49
CA THR A 191 4.30 11.32 -6.55
C THR A 191 3.03 10.94 -7.32
N LEU A 192 3.12 10.22 -8.44
CA LEU A 192 1.96 9.71 -9.17
C LEU A 192 1.24 8.61 -8.38
N MET A 193 1.98 7.73 -7.70
CA MET A 193 1.45 6.73 -6.76
C MET A 193 0.60 7.40 -5.68
N GLN A 194 1.13 8.43 -5.01
CA GLN A 194 0.42 9.19 -3.97
C GLN A 194 -0.90 9.77 -4.48
N ARG A 195 -0.85 10.47 -5.62
CA ARG A 195 -2.04 11.09 -6.24
C ARG A 195 -3.07 10.06 -6.67
N TRP A 196 -2.61 8.91 -7.19
CA TRP A 196 -3.47 7.83 -7.66
C TRP A 196 -4.13 7.07 -6.50
N ILE A 197 -3.42 6.75 -5.42
CA ILE A 197 -3.99 6.10 -4.22
C ILE A 197 -4.97 7.06 -3.52
N SER A 198 -4.60 8.33 -3.33
CA SER A 198 -5.51 9.33 -2.71
C SER A 198 -6.80 9.45 -3.52
N GLY A 199 -6.70 9.64 -4.84
CA GLY A 199 -7.84 9.62 -5.76
C GLY A 199 -8.55 8.27 -5.96
N LYS A 200 -8.25 7.27 -5.12
CA LYS A 200 -9.05 6.05 -4.92
C LYS A 200 -9.70 6.02 -3.54
N ILE A 201 -8.96 6.38 -2.49
CA ILE A 201 -9.46 6.47 -1.11
C ILE A 201 -10.50 7.60 -0.96
N ASP A 202 -10.31 8.72 -1.66
CA ASP A 202 -11.20 9.89 -1.65
C ASP A 202 -12.45 9.71 -2.56
N ASP A 203 -12.52 8.63 -3.35
CA ASP A 203 -13.64 8.32 -4.24
C ASP A 203 -14.69 7.48 -3.51
N THR A 204 -15.78 8.12 -3.09
CA THR A 204 -16.88 7.50 -2.32
C THR A 204 -17.62 6.37 -3.06
N ASN A 205 -17.40 6.22 -4.37
CA ASN A 205 -17.92 5.09 -5.17
C ASN A 205 -17.02 3.84 -5.06
N ILE A 206 -15.83 3.97 -4.47
CA ILE A 206 -14.82 2.91 -4.30
C ILE A 206 -14.60 2.64 -2.81
N PHE A 207 -14.54 3.70 -2.00
CA PHE A 207 -14.45 3.65 -0.54
C PHE A 207 -15.64 4.43 0.05
N PRO A 208 -16.80 3.79 0.30
CA PRO A 208 -17.96 4.45 0.90
C PRO A 208 -17.63 5.01 2.28
N THR A 209 -18.10 6.23 2.57
CA THR A 209 -17.85 6.93 3.84
C THR A 209 -19.13 7.23 4.64
N ASP A 210 -20.29 6.77 4.17
CA ASP A 210 -21.54 6.93 4.92
C ASP A 210 -21.70 5.83 5.97
N ALA A 211 -21.66 6.24 7.24
CA ALA A 211 -21.86 5.35 8.39
C ALA A 211 -23.23 4.66 8.39
N SER A 212 -24.23 5.14 7.64
CA SER A 212 -25.53 4.47 7.51
C SER A 212 -25.48 3.19 6.67
N GLY A 213 -24.50 3.06 5.78
CA GLY A 213 -24.29 1.89 4.93
C GLY A 213 -23.44 0.78 5.56
N VAL A 214 -22.74 1.05 6.66
CA VAL A 214 -21.73 0.13 7.25
C VAL A 214 -22.38 -1.15 7.79
N SER A 215 -21.84 -2.30 7.38
CA SER A 215 -22.29 -3.61 7.80
C SER A 215 -21.32 -4.30 8.78
N TYR A 216 -21.74 -5.44 9.31
CA TYR A 216 -20.95 -6.28 10.23
C TYR A 216 -20.82 -7.70 9.67
N ALA A 217 -19.79 -8.42 10.13
CA ALA A 217 -19.58 -9.81 9.75
C ALA A 217 -20.70 -10.71 10.28
N HIS A 218 -21.16 -11.65 9.44
CA HIS A 218 -22.15 -12.65 9.82
C HIS A 218 -21.62 -13.54 10.96
N ASN A 219 -22.39 -13.66 12.04
CA ASN A 219 -22.08 -14.53 13.17
C ASN A 219 -23.03 -15.75 13.17
N PRO A 220 -22.54 -16.97 12.86
CA PRO A 220 -23.38 -18.15 12.75
C PRO A 220 -23.99 -18.60 14.10
N ALA A 221 -23.50 -18.08 15.23
CA ALA A 221 -24.09 -18.36 16.54
C ALA A 221 -25.33 -17.50 16.87
N THR A 222 -25.57 -16.40 16.15
CA THR A 222 -26.71 -15.49 16.36
C THR A 222 -27.61 -15.33 15.14
N THR A 223 -27.17 -15.76 13.96
CA THR A 223 -27.87 -15.55 12.70
C THR A 223 -28.10 -16.90 12.04
N THR A 224 -29.28 -17.50 12.29
CA THR A 224 -29.69 -18.80 11.74
C THR A 224 -29.90 -18.79 10.23
N THR A 225 -30.19 -17.62 9.65
CA THR A 225 -30.29 -17.38 8.21
C THR A 225 -28.90 -17.32 7.58
N PRO A 226 -28.50 -18.25 6.68
CA PRO A 226 -27.23 -18.17 5.98
C PRO A 226 -27.13 -16.88 5.13
N PRO A 227 -25.91 -16.36 4.84
CA PRO A 227 -25.74 -15.20 3.98
C PRO A 227 -26.44 -15.34 2.60
N SER A 228 -26.45 -16.56 2.05
CA SER A 228 -27.14 -16.91 0.80
C SER A 228 -28.68 -16.91 0.86
N GLN A 229 -29.28 -16.64 2.03
CA GLN A 229 -30.72 -16.40 2.21
C GLN A 229 -31.04 -14.93 2.56
N LEU A 230 -30.03 -14.06 2.67
CA LEU A 230 -30.19 -12.61 2.86
C LEU A 230 -30.09 -11.82 1.54
N SER A 231 -29.47 -12.41 0.52
CA SER A 231 -29.50 -11.95 -0.88
C SER A 231 -30.55 -12.74 -1.67
N ASN A 232 -31.07 -12.20 -2.80
CA ASN A 232 -32.03 -12.94 -3.61
C ASN A 232 -31.36 -14.14 -4.32
N PRO A 233 -32.10 -15.23 -4.61
CA PRO A 233 -31.56 -16.35 -5.36
C PRO A 233 -31.07 -15.93 -6.76
N GLY A 234 -29.75 -15.84 -6.93
CA GLY A 234 -29.10 -15.40 -8.18
C GLY A 234 -28.36 -14.06 -8.09
N ASP A 235 -28.51 -13.30 -7.00
CA ASP A 235 -27.70 -12.09 -6.79
C ASP A 235 -26.21 -12.48 -6.59
N PRO A 236 -25.26 -11.93 -7.38
CA PRO A 236 -23.83 -12.17 -7.15
C PRO A 236 -23.41 -11.58 -5.80
N GLU A 237 -22.55 -12.30 -5.08
CA GLU A 237 -22.06 -11.92 -3.74
C GLU A 237 -20.56 -11.64 -3.79
N TRP A 238 -20.13 -10.50 -3.23
CA TRP A 238 -18.72 -10.08 -3.22
C TRP A 238 -18.35 -9.43 -1.88
N ILE A 239 -17.04 -9.39 -1.58
CA ILE A 239 -16.48 -8.81 -0.37
C ILE A 239 -16.83 -7.31 -0.27
N GLY A 240 -17.41 -6.88 0.85
CA GLY A 240 -17.82 -5.49 1.05
C GLY A 240 -19.18 -5.11 0.45
N LYS A 241 -19.86 -5.98 -0.32
CA LYS A 241 -21.19 -5.72 -0.92
C LYS A 241 -22.19 -5.14 0.06
N ARG A 242 -22.25 -5.71 1.27
CA ARG A 242 -23.20 -5.32 2.33
C ARG A 242 -22.87 -3.97 2.99
N SER A 243 -21.65 -3.48 2.83
CA SER A 243 -21.20 -2.12 3.20
C SER A 243 -21.18 -1.14 2.01
N GLY A 244 -21.74 -1.54 0.85
CA GLY A 244 -21.80 -0.70 -0.35
C GLY A 244 -20.51 -0.63 -1.18
N PHE A 245 -19.45 -1.38 -0.85
CA PHE A 245 -18.25 -1.44 -1.68
C PHE A 245 -18.57 -2.05 -3.07
N PRO A 246 -17.98 -1.55 -4.18
CA PRO A 246 -18.28 -2.05 -5.51
C PRO A 246 -17.72 -3.45 -5.77
N GLU A 247 -18.28 -4.18 -6.74
CA GLU A 247 -17.87 -5.54 -7.15
C GLU A 247 -16.34 -5.69 -7.34
N LYS A 248 -15.70 -4.66 -7.91
CA LYS A 248 -14.26 -4.64 -8.22
C LYS A 248 -13.39 -4.06 -7.10
N PHE A 249 -13.94 -3.83 -5.91
CA PHE A 249 -13.21 -3.26 -4.77
C PHE A 249 -11.91 -4.03 -4.51
N VAL A 250 -11.97 -5.36 -4.40
CA VAL A 250 -10.79 -6.22 -4.14
C VAL A 250 -9.72 -6.13 -5.24
N GLU A 251 -10.11 -5.97 -6.52
CA GLU A 251 -9.15 -5.78 -7.62
C GLU A 251 -8.38 -4.46 -7.46
N VAL A 252 -9.10 -3.38 -7.10
CA VAL A 252 -8.50 -2.05 -6.83
C VAL A 252 -7.61 -2.11 -5.58
N CYS A 253 -8.02 -2.82 -4.54
CA CYS A 253 -7.24 -3.05 -3.32
C CYS A 253 -5.90 -3.75 -3.63
N GLN A 254 -5.92 -4.82 -4.42
CA GLN A 254 -4.72 -5.51 -4.89
C GLN A 254 -3.83 -4.59 -5.75
N MET A 255 -4.40 -3.69 -6.57
CA MET A 255 -3.60 -2.71 -7.32
C MET A 255 -2.93 -1.69 -6.38
N ILE A 256 -3.63 -1.23 -5.35
CA ILE A 256 -3.10 -0.32 -4.33
C ILE A 256 -1.93 -0.99 -3.58
N PHE A 257 -2.09 -2.22 -3.09
CA PHE A 257 -1.01 -2.96 -2.43
C PHE A 257 0.21 -3.22 -3.33
N ARG A 258 0.01 -3.56 -4.61
CA ARG A 258 1.10 -3.66 -5.60
C ARG A 258 1.92 -2.38 -5.71
N GLN A 259 1.25 -1.23 -5.82
CA GLN A 259 1.94 0.06 -5.93
C GLN A 259 2.67 0.43 -4.62
N MET A 260 2.11 0.09 -3.46
CA MET A 260 2.79 0.25 -2.16
C MET A 260 4.04 -0.64 -2.03
N PHE A 261 3.95 -1.93 -2.42
CA PHE A 261 5.09 -2.85 -2.39
C PHE A 261 6.26 -2.33 -3.24
N ARG A 262 5.98 -1.88 -4.47
CA ARG A 262 6.99 -1.32 -5.39
C ARG A 262 7.76 -0.16 -4.78
N VAL A 263 7.08 0.69 -4.01
CA VAL A 263 7.73 1.80 -3.30
C VAL A 263 8.54 1.31 -2.10
N TYR A 264 8.02 0.40 -1.26
CA TYR A 264 8.84 -0.22 -0.21
C TYR A 264 10.11 -0.85 -0.79
N ALA A 265 10.00 -1.65 -1.85
CA ALA A 265 11.15 -2.28 -2.50
C ALA A 265 12.17 -1.24 -3.01
N HIS A 266 11.71 -0.14 -3.62
CA HIS A 266 12.61 0.95 -4.02
C HIS A 266 13.29 1.62 -2.81
N LEU A 267 12.56 1.91 -1.72
CA LEU A 267 13.14 2.47 -0.50
C LEU A 267 14.22 1.56 0.10
N TYR A 268 14.04 0.23 0.07
CA TYR A 268 15.09 -0.71 0.47
C TYR A 268 16.30 -0.68 -0.47
N TRP A 269 16.06 -0.83 -1.78
CA TRP A 269 17.13 -1.00 -2.77
C TRP A 269 17.95 0.26 -3.04
N ALA A 270 17.36 1.45 -2.92
CA ALA A 270 18.04 2.73 -3.19
C ALA A 270 18.36 3.56 -1.93
N HIS A 271 17.54 3.44 -0.87
CA HIS A 271 17.55 4.42 0.24
C HIS A 271 17.71 3.82 1.66
N PHE A 272 17.87 2.50 1.80
CA PHE A 272 17.99 1.88 3.13
C PHE A 272 19.21 2.39 3.90
N THR A 273 20.37 2.53 3.24
CA THR A 273 21.56 3.12 3.85
C THR A 273 21.32 4.61 4.04
N GLU A 274 21.24 5.36 2.93
CA GLU A 274 21.01 6.81 2.93
C GLU A 274 19.58 7.14 2.47
N PRO A 275 18.68 7.63 3.35
CA PRO A 275 18.95 8.14 4.70
C PRO A 275 18.60 7.18 5.86
N PHE A 276 17.87 6.07 5.62
CA PHE A 276 17.12 5.42 6.72
C PHE A 276 18.00 4.80 7.81
N TYR A 277 19.15 4.20 7.45
CA TYR A 277 20.10 3.67 8.42
C TYR A 277 20.84 4.80 9.16
N HIS A 278 21.30 5.82 8.45
CA HIS A 278 22.02 6.95 9.05
C HIS A 278 21.14 7.83 9.96
N LEU A 279 19.82 7.86 9.72
CA LEU A 279 18.83 8.45 10.63
C LEU A 279 18.32 7.49 11.73
N ASN A 280 18.81 6.23 11.79
CA ASN A 280 18.34 5.19 12.72
C ASN A 280 16.79 5.02 12.68
N LEU A 281 16.28 4.94 11.44
CA LEU A 281 14.87 4.67 11.08
C LEU A 281 14.69 3.28 10.46
N GLU A 282 15.76 2.49 10.34
CA GLU A 282 15.77 1.20 9.67
C GLU A 282 14.85 0.19 10.36
N LYS A 283 14.81 0.20 11.70
CA LYS A 283 13.91 -0.69 12.49
C LYS A 283 12.44 -0.33 12.29
N GLN A 284 12.14 0.95 12.09
CA GLN A 284 10.80 1.48 11.85
C GLN A 284 10.35 1.07 10.44
N LEU A 285 11.22 1.23 9.43
CA LEU A 285 10.98 0.77 8.05
C LEU A 285 10.76 -0.75 7.99
N ASN A 286 11.61 -1.53 8.67
CA ASN A 286 11.46 -2.98 8.83
C ASN A 286 10.11 -3.34 9.44
N SER A 287 9.69 -2.67 10.51
CA SER A 287 8.46 -3.01 11.24
C SER A 287 7.19 -2.65 10.46
N CYS A 288 7.20 -1.53 9.74
CA CYS A 288 6.11 -1.19 8.83
C CYS A 288 6.07 -2.13 7.61
N PHE A 289 7.21 -2.49 7.01
CA PHE A 289 7.23 -3.39 5.86
C PHE A 289 6.90 -4.84 6.22
N SER A 290 7.38 -5.36 7.35
CA SER A 290 7.03 -6.69 7.87
C SER A 290 5.52 -6.80 8.15
N HIS A 291 4.93 -5.81 8.84
CA HIS A 291 3.48 -5.74 9.05
C HIS A 291 2.70 -5.58 7.73
N PHE A 292 3.24 -4.85 6.76
CA PHE A 292 2.66 -4.73 5.41
C PHE A 292 2.65 -6.08 4.68
N ILE A 293 3.75 -6.83 4.67
CA ILE A 293 3.84 -8.15 4.01
C ILE A 293 2.91 -9.18 4.69
N LEU A 294 2.89 -9.24 6.02
CA LEU A 294 1.98 -10.13 6.75
C LEU A 294 0.51 -9.79 6.46
N THR A 295 0.15 -8.50 6.44
CA THR A 295 -1.20 -8.07 6.06
C THR A 295 -1.53 -8.40 4.61
N ALA A 296 -0.62 -8.09 3.69
CA ALA A 296 -0.85 -8.23 2.25
C ALA A 296 -0.99 -9.70 1.83
N THR A 297 -0.24 -10.61 2.45
CA THR A 297 -0.37 -12.05 2.23
C THR A 297 -1.61 -12.61 2.92
N ALA A 298 -1.87 -12.26 4.20
CA ALA A 298 -3.05 -12.71 4.92
C ALA A 298 -4.38 -12.36 4.21
N LEU A 299 -4.46 -11.17 3.60
CA LEU A 299 -5.64 -10.67 2.88
C LEU A 299 -5.65 -10.96 1.37
N ASP A 300 -4.70 -11.75 0.84
CA ASP A 300 -4.56 -12.06 -0.60
C ASP A 300 -4.46 -10.81 -1.50
N MET A 301 -3.79 -9.76 -0.99
CA MET A 301 -3.51 -8.50 -1.67
C MET A 301 -2.26 -8.55 -2.56
N LEU A 302 -1.29 -9.43 -2.24
CA LEU A 302 -0.07 -9.69 -3.00
C LEU A 302 0.20 -11.20 -3.14
N LYS A 303 0.74 -11.60 -4.29
CA LYS A 303 1.07 -12.99 -4.65
C LYS A 303 2.58 -13.26 -4.57
N PRO A 304 3.04 -14.51 -4.43
CA PRO A 304 4.48 -14.84 -4.35
C PRO A 304 5.32 -14.32 -5.52
N GLN A 305 4.76 -14.23 -6.74
CA GLN A 305 5.44 -13.66 -7.92
C GLN A 305 5.74 -12.16 -7.77
N GLU A 306 4.94 -11.44 -6.99
CA GLU A 306 5.01 -9.98 -6.84
C GLU A 306 5.97 -9.57 -5.73
N LEU A 307 6.31 -10.50 -4.83
CA LEU A 307 7.20 -10.30 -3.68
C LEU A 307 8.69 -10.55 -4.00
N GLU A 308 8.98 -11.20 -5.13
CA GLU A 308 10.32 -11.67 -5.51
C GLU A 308 11.44 -10.60 -5.38
N PRO A 309 11.24 -9.31 -5.73
CA PRO A 309 12.30 -8.30 -5.61
C PRO A 309 12.76 -8.01 -4.17
N MET A 310 12.04 -8.52 -3.16
CA MET A 310 12.38 -8.44 -1.74
C MET A 310 12.52 -9.83 -1.08
N GLN A 311 12.48 -10.93 -1.85
CA GLN A 311 12.56 -12.30 -1.35
C GLN A 311 13.66 -12.53 -0.29
N PRO A 312 14.91 -12.05 -0.45
CA PRO A 312 15.97 -12.28 0.55
C PRO A 312 15.63 -11.74 1.95
N LEU A 313 14.87 -10.65 2.04
CA LEU A 313 14.45 -10.07 3.32
C LEU A 313 13.29 -10.85 3.95
N LEU A 314 12.36 -11.34 3.13
CA LEU A 314 11.29 -12.24 3.57
C LEU A 314 11.87 -13.56 4.09
N ASP A 315 12.90 -14.09 3.43
CA ASP A 315 13.60 -15.32 3.82
C ASP A 315 14.29 -15.15 5.19
N ILE A 316 15.04 -14.06 5.38
CA ILE A 316 15.67 -13.70 6.66
C ILE A 316 14.60 -13.60 7.78
N TRP A 317 13.46 -12.98 7.50
CA TRP A 317 12.36 -12.81 8.45
C TRP A 317 11.60 -14.09 8.77
N ALA A 318 11.54 -15.07 7.86
CA ALA A 318 11.02 -16.40 8.14
C ALA A 318 12.01 -17.25 8.95
N ALA A 319 13.31 -17.23 8.59
CA ALA A 319 14.36 -17.95 9.32
C ALA A 319 14.49 -17.44 10.77
N ASN A 320 14.61 -16.12 10.96
CA ASN A 320 14.76 -15.52 12.29
C ASN A 320 13.47 -15.48 13.15
N GLY A 321 12.34 -16.01 12.64
CA GLY A 321 11.08 -16.11 13.38
C GLY A 321 10.28 -14.81 13.51
N THR A 322 10.62 -13.76 12.75
CA THR A 322 9.76 -12.56 12.61
C THR A 322 8.40 -12.95 11.99
N PHE A 323 8.43 -13.77 10.94
CA PHE A 323 7.21 -14.33 10.36
C PHE A 323 6.83 -15.62 11.10
N PRO A 324 5.60 -15.72 11.64
CA PRO A 324 5.14 -16.94 12.28
C PRO A 324 4.99 -18.10 11.27
N PRO A 325 5.26 -19.36 11.64
CA PRO A 325 5.08 -20.52 10.76
C PRO A 325 3.67 -20.68 10.21
N GLU A 326 2.65 -20.19 10.92
CA GLU A 326 1.24 -20.19 10.49
C GLU A 326 0.87 -19.06 9.51
N SER A 327 1.83 -18.26 9.05
CA SER A 327 1.60 -17.14 8.13
C SER A 327 1.94 -17.48 6.68
N LYS A 328 1.09 -17.02 5.74
CA LYS A 328 1.38 -17.11 4.29
C LYS A 328 2.72 -16.47 3.89
N ALA A 329 3.17 -15.44 4.61
CA ALA A 329 4.48 -14.84 4.40
C ALA A 329 5.64 -15.83 4.68
N TYR A 330 5.48 -16.72 5.65
CA TYR A 330 6.40 -17.82 5.93
C TYR A 330 6.29 -18.94 4.88
N GLU A 331 5.07 -19.29 4.44
CA GLU A 331 4.85 -20.25 3.34
C GLU A 331 5.49 -19.80 2.01
N TYR A 332 5.71 -18.49 1.82
CA TYR A 332 6.29 -17.91 0.61
C TYR A 332 7.82 -17.70 0.73
N ALA A 333 8.43 -18.03 1.86
CA ALA A 333 9.84 -17.79 2.15
C ALA A 333 10.71 -19.04 1.94
N ASN A 334 11.96 -18.84 1.52
CA ASN A 334 12.97 -19.90 1.42
C ASN A 334 13.85 -19.90 2.68
N LEU A 335 13.52 -20.81 3.62
CA LEU A 335 14.22 -20.89 4.91
C LEU A 335 15.74 -21.12 4.76
N ARG A 336 16.17 -21.96 3.79
CA ARG A 336 17.61 -22.25 3.57
C ARG A 336 18.40 -21.02 3.13
N ALA A 337 17.79 -20.15 2.32
CA ALA A 337 18.39 -18.88 1.95
C ALA A 337 18.43 -17.92 3.15
N GLY A 338 17.35 -17.83 3.93
CA GLY A 338 17.26 -16.98 5.12
C GLY A 338 18.28 -17.37 6.21
N GLU A 339 18.37 -18.67 6.52
CA GLU A 339 19.36 -19.25 7.42
C GLU A 339 20.79 -18.92 6.96
N ARG A 340 21.09 -19.14 5.68
CA ARG A 340 22.41 -18.85 5.11
C ARG A 340 22.76 -17.35 5.10
N LEU A 341 21.78 -16.47 4.87
CA LEU A 341 21.97 -15.01 4.98
C LEU A 341 22.22 -14.56 6.43
N LEU A 342 21.67 -15.27 7.42
CA LEU A 342 21.94 -15.04 8.85
C LEU A 342 23.33 -15.55 9.26
N GLU A 343 23.76 -16.72 8.77
CA GLU A 343 25.13 -17.22 8.94
C GLU A 343 26.17 -16.22 8.39
N LEU A 344 25.97 -15.74 7.15
CA LEU A 344 26.85 -14.76 6.51
C LEU A 344 26.86 -13.40 7.22
N ALA A 345 25.79 -13.10 7.98
CA ALA A 345 25.71 -11.92 8.85
C ALA A 345 26.27 -12.16 10.27
N GLY A 346 26.74 -13.37 10.60
CA GLY A 346 27.21 -13.72 11.94
C GLY A 346 26.11 -13.64 13.01
N VAL A 347 24.86 -13.92 12.65
CA VAL A 347 23.70 -13.89 13.56
C VAL A 347 23.37 -15.31 13.99
N GLU A 348 23.62 -15.62 15.26
CA GLU A 348 23.15 -16.87 15.86
C GLU A 348 21.62 -16.90 15.90
N LEU A 349 21.03 -18.02 15.47
CA LEU A 349 19.61 -18.28 15.59
C LEU A 349 19.28 -18.68 17.04
N GLU A 350 18.43 -17.90 17.72
CA GLU A 350 17.82 -18.30 19.00
C GLU A 350 17.06 -19.64 18.76
N THR A 351 17.51 -20.73 19.39
CA THR A 351 16.99 -22.08 19.12
C THR A 351 15.51 -22.21 19.51
N ARG A 352 14.67 -22.66 18.58
CA ARG A 352 13.20 -22.77 18.74
C ARG A 352 12.78 -23.89 19.68
#